data_AF-A0A969WG56-F1
#
_entry.id   AF-A0A969WG56-F1
#
_cell.length_a   1.000
_cell.length_b   1.000
_cell.length_c   1.000
_cell.angle_alpha   90.00
_cell.angle_beta   90.00
_cell.angle_gamma   90.00
#
_symmetry.space_group_name_H-M   'P 1'
#
loop_
_entity.id
_entity.type
_entity.pdbx_description
1 polymer ?
#
loop_
_entity_poly.entity_id
_entity_poly.type
_entity_poly.pdbx_seq_one_letter_code
_entity_poly.pdbx_strand_id
1 'polypeptide(L)'
;MQIPHKLPGLKWLTAVVGIYGVIWIGLEGELWRSILLAVGVTAVSLLYLWQKYLGGRALPAGKWLGMTAVSGFLFGLGSSLLTLLLMAVKTGLHGHGPEFSPAELEWVINQIPLWTAVGLLIGLGIGMIGAGKK
;
A
#
# COMPACT_ATOMS: atom_id res chain seq x y z
N MET A 1 -6.93 -10.18 -20.41
CA MET A 1 -5.74 -10.19 -19.53
C MET A 1 -5.80 -11.38 -18.60
N GLN A 2 -4.80 -12.25 -18.63
CA GLN A 2 -4.74 -13.44 -17.78
C GLN A 2 -3.95 -13.14 -16.52
N ILE A 3 -4.59 -13.29 -15.35
CA ILE A 3 -3.93 -13.11 -14.06
C ILE A 3 -3.28 -14.45 -13.67
N PRO A 4 -1.99 -14.47 -13.30
CA PRO A 4 -1.34 -15.71 -12.90
C PRO A 4 -1.98 -16.26 -11.63
N HIS A 5 -2.00 -17.59 -11.49
CA HIS A 5 -2.57 -18.24 -10.31
C HIS A 5 -1.78 -17.93 -9.02
N LYS A 6 -0.46 -17.74 -9.17
CA LYS A 6 0.44 -17.31 -8.11
C LYS A 6 1.26 -16.11 -8.60
N LEU A 7 1.26 -15.03 -7.83
CA LEU A 7 2.08 -13.87 -8.13
C LEU A 7 3.54 -14.18 -7.74
N PRO A 8 4.48 -14.14 -8.70
CA PRO A 8 5.87 -14.42 -8.40
C PRO A 8 6.41 -13.38 -7.40
N GLY A 9 7.18 -13.86 -6.42
CA GLY A 9 7.81 -12.99 -5.42
C GLY A 9 6.93 -12.54 -4.26
N LEU A 10 5.59 -12.70 -4.31
CA LEU A 10 4.70 -12.23 -3.23
C LEU A 10 5.11 -12.81 -1.86
N LYS A 11 5.45 -14.10 -1.78
CA LYS A 11 5.92 -14.73 -0.53
C LYS A 11 7.15 -14.04 0.08
N TRP A 12 8.09 -13.63 -0.77
CA TRP A 12 9.34 -13.01 -0.34
C TRP A 12 9.10 -11.56 0.05
N LEU A 13 8.27 -10.85 -0.72
CA LEU A 13 7.84 -9.50 -0.37
C LEU A 13 7.12 -9.48 0.98
N THR A 14 6.20 -10.43 1.23
CA THR A 14 5.55 -10.59 2.54
C THR A 14 6.57 -10.84 3.64
N ALA A 15 7.55 -11.71 3.43
CA ALA A 15 8.59 -11.98 4.42
C ALA A 15 9.43 -10.72 4.72
N VAL A 16 9.84 -9.97 3.69
CA VAL A 16 10.59 -8.72 3.85
C VAL A 16 9.78 -7.68 4.62
N VAL A 17 8.52 -7.47 4.26
CA VAL A 17 7.63 -6.52 4.97
C VAL A 17 7.40 -6.96 6.41
N GLY A 18 7.20 -8.26 6.67
CA GLY A 18 7.03 -8.79 8.02
C GLY A 18 8.29 -8.61 8.88
N ILE A 19 9.47 -8.92 8.34
CA ILE A 19 10.77 -8.69 9.01
C ILE A 19 10.94 -7.20 9.30
N TYR A 20 10.68 -6.33 8.33
CA TYR A 20 10.76 -4.89 8.53
C TYR A 20 9.78 -4.41 9.61
N GLY A 21 8.57 -4.96 9.66
CA GLY A 21 7.58 -4.66 10.71
C GLY A 21 8.08 -4.99 12.11
N VAL A 22 8.78 -6.12 12.29
CA VAL A 22 9.41 -6.47 13.58
C VAL A 22 10.53 -5.50 13.93
N ILE A 23 11.39 -5.16 12.96
CA ILE A 23 12.48 -4.19 13.16
C ILE A 23 11.91 -2.80 13.52
N TRP A 24 10.86 -2.36 12.82
CA TRP A 24 10.21 -1.07 12.99
C TRP A 24 9.71 -0.84 14.43
N ILE A 25 9.31 -1.90 15.15
CA ILE A 25 8.89 -1.79 16.56
C ILE A 25 10.02 -1.25 17.43
N GLY A 26 11.27 -1.68 17.22
CA GLY A 26 12.43 -1.29 18.03
C GLY A 26 13.15 -0.02 17.57
N LEU A 27 12.88 0.46 16.36
CA LEU A 27 13.47 1.70 15.84
C LEU A 27 12.76 2.94 16.40
N GLU A 28 13.48 4.01 16.72
CA GLU A 28 12.85 5.32 17.05
C GLU A 28 11.91 5.80 15.93
N GLY A 29 10.91 6.60 16.28
CA GLY A 29 9.83 7.03 15.39
C GLY A 29 10.24 8.14 14.44
N GLU A 30 10.78 7.72 13.30
CA GLU A 30 10.94 8.58 12.13
C GLU A 30 9.73 8.40 11.20
N LEU A 31 9.11 9.49 10.74
CA LEU A 31 7.87 9.44 9.93
C LEU A 31 8.03 8.54 8.69
N TRP A 32 9.16 8.65 7.99
CA TRP A 32 9.40 7.89 6.76
C TRP A 32 9.41 6.37 6.98
N ARG A 33 9.76 5.91 8.19
CA ARG A 33 9.75 4.47 8.54
C ARG A 33 8.32 3.94 8.62
N SER A 34 7.41 4.72 9.21
CA SER A 34 5.98 4.41 9.26
C SER A 34 5.35 4.42 7.87
N ILE A 35 5.71 5.40 7.02
CA ILE A 35 5.27 5.44 5.62
C ILE A 35 5.75 4.20 4.87
N LEU A 36 7.03 3.84 5.00
CA LEU A 36 7.60 2.68 4.31
C LEU A 36 6.89 1.38 4.71
N LEU A 37 6.65 1.18 6.01
CA LEU A 37 5.91 0.01 6.49
C LEU A 37 4.46 0.01 6.00
N ALA A 38 3.76 1.14 6.07
CA ALA A 38 2.38 1.28 5.60
C ALA A 38 2.24 0.96 4.11
N VAL A 39 3.14 1.50 3.28
CA VAL A 39 3.22 1.24 1.84
C VAL A 39 3.46 -0.25 1.58
N GLY A 40 4.42 -0.86 2.27
CA GLY A 40 4.73 -2.28 2.14
C GLY A 40 3.55 -3.19 2.52
N VAL A 41 2.91 -2.93 3.65
CA VAL A 41 1.75 -3.69 4.13
C VAL A 41 0.57 -3.54 3.18
N THR A 42 0.29 -2.32 2.69
CA THR A 42 -0.79 -2.07 1.74
C THR A 42 -0.53 -2.79 0.41
N ALA A 43 0.70 -2.74 -0.12
CA ALA A 43 1.09 -3.45 -1.34
C ALA A 43 0.86 -4.95 -1.21
N VAL A 44 1.42 -5.57 -0.16
CA VAL A 44 1.31 -7.02 0.08
C VAL A 44 -0.16 -7.43 0.25
N SER A 45 -0.95 -6.64 0.97
CA SER A 45 -2.37 -6.92 1.21
C SER A 45 -3.15 -6.90 -0.10
N LEU A 46 -2.99 -5.86 -0.93
CA LEU A 46 -3.68 -5.76 -2.22
C LEU A 46 -3.26 -6.87 -3.17
N LEU A 47 -1.96 -7.18 -3.27
CA LEU A 47 -1.45 -8.27 -4.11
C LEU A 47 -1.96 -9.64 -3.64
N TYR A 48 -2.02 -9.86 -2.32
CA TYR A 48 -2.61 -11.07 -1.76
C TYR A 48 -4.10 -11.21 -2.11
N LEU A 49 -4.88 -10.13 -1.97
CA LEU A 49 -6.30 -10.12 -2.34
C LEU A 49 -6.46 -10.39 -3.85
N TRP A 50 -5.61 -9.81 -4.69
CA TRP A 50 -5.58 -10.09 -6.12
C TRP A 50 -5.35 -11.56 -6.41
N GLN A 51 -4.30 -12.15 -5.84
CA GLN A 51 -3.99 -13.56 -6.02
C GLN A 51 -5.16 -14.45 -5.55
N LYS A 52 -5.70 -14.16 -4.35
CA LYS A 52 -6.77 -14.97 -3.72
C LYS A 52 -8.07 -14.96 -4.52
N TYR A 53 -8.51 -13.79 -4.99
CA TYR A 53 -9.84 -13.65 -5.61
C TYR A 53 -9.82 -13.70 -7.13
N LEU A 54 -8.66 -13.47 -7.76
CA LEU A 54 -8.55 -13.30 -9.21
C LEU A 54 -7.53 -14.23 -9.87
N GLY A 55 -6.70 -14.93 -9.08
CA GLY A 55 -5.68 -15.82 -9.60
C GLY A 55 -6.23 -16.83 -10.60
N GLY A 56 -5.62 -16.91 -11.78
CA GLY A 56 -6.02 -17.82 -12.86
C GLY A 56 -7.20 -17.32 -13.71
N ARG A 57 -7.83 -16.18 -13.38
CA ARG A 57 -8.94 -15.64 -14.16
C ARG A 57 -8.45 -14.84 -15.37
N ALA A 58 -9.19 -14.93 -16.48
CA ALA A 58 -9.06 -14.02 -17.60
C ALA A 58 -10.07 -12.87 -17.43
N LEU A 59 -9.58 -11.63 -17.46
CA LEU A 59 -10.42 -10.44 -17.36
C LEU A 59 -10.53 -9.71 -18.71
N PRO A 60 -11.74 -9.22 -19.08
CA PRO A 60 -11.91 -8.32 -20.20
C PRO A 60 -11.27 -6.96 -19.90
N ALA A 61 -10.91 -6.22 -20.94
CA ALA A 61 -10.12 -4.98 -20.83
C ALA A 61 -10.75 -3.93 -19.90
N GLY A 62 -12.07 -3.70 -19.99
CA GLY A 62 -12.75 -2.75 -19.12
C GLY A 62 -12.70 -3.14 -17.63
N LYS A 63 -12.89 -4.42 -17.32
CA LYS A 63 -12.74 -4.92 -15.93
C LYS A 63 -11.30 -4.81 -15.46
N TRP A 64 -10.32 -5.13 -16.31
CA TRP A 64 -8.90 -4.96 -15.98
C TRP A 64 -8.54 -3.50 -15.65
N LEU A 65 -8.99 -2.57 -16.48
CA LEU A 65 -8.77 -1.13 -16.28
C LEU A 65 -9.42 -0.64 -14.97
N GLY A 66 -10.69 -0.97 -14.75
CA GLY A 66 -11.38 -0.58 -13.51
C GLY A 66 -10.72 -1.17 -12.26
N MET A 67 -10.28 -2.42 -12.33
CA MET A 67 -9.64 -3.08 -11.18
C MET A 67 -8.26 -2.51 -10.86
N THR A 68 -7.43 -2.24 -11.87
CA THR A 68 -6.12 -1.61 -11.66
C THR A 68 -6.27 -0.18 -11.12
N ALA A 69 -7.23 0.59 -11.62
CA ALA A 69 -7.58 1.91 -11.10
C ALA A 69 -8.01 1.88 -9.63
N VAL A 70 -8.95 0.99 -9.28
CA VAL A 70 -9.43 0.81 -7.90
C VAL A 70 -8.30 0.37 -6.98
N SER A 71 -7.45 -0.57 -7.41
CA SER A 71 -6.28 -0.99 -6.61
C SER A 71 -5.31 0.15 -6.38
N GLY A 72 -5.04 0.98 -7.40
CA GLY A 72 -4.19 2.15 -7.27
C GLY A 72 -4.75 3.19 -6.29
N PHE A 73 -6.05 3.48 -6.39
CA PHE A 73 -6.76 4.33 -5.44
C PHE A 73 -6.65 3.80 -4.01
N LEU A 74 -6.98 2.53 -3.80
CA LEU A 74 -6.92 1.87 -2.50
C LEU A 74 -5.49 1.79 -1.96
N PHE A 75 -4.49 1.69 -2.84
CA PHE A 75 -3.09 1.69 -2.45
C PHE A 75 -2.68 3.04 -1.86
N GLY A 76 -2.97 4.15 -2.54
CA GLY A 76 -2.67 5.50 -2.04
C GLY A 76 -3.44 5.84 -0.77
N LEU A 77 -4.76 5.61 -0.76
CA LEU A 77 -5.60 5.85 0.41
C LEU A 77 -5.20 4.96 1.59
N GLY A 78 -5.08 3.65 1.36
CA GLY A 78 -4.73 2.66 2.37
C GLY A 78 -3.36 2.93 3.00
N SER A 79 -2.37 3.31 2.19
CA SER A 79 -1.03 3.65 2.69
C SER A 79 -1.05 4.90 3.57
N SER A 80 -1.85 5.91 3.22
CA SER A 80 -1.98 7.14 4.01
C SER A 80 -2.66 6.87 5.35
N LEU A 81 -3.81 6.17 5.34
CA LEU A 81 -4.54 5.82 6.57
C LEU A 81 -3.75 4.88 7.47
N LEU A 82 -3.05 3.91 6.89
CA LEU A 82 -2.20 3.00 7.64
C LEU A 82 -0.97 3.71 8.21
N THR A 83 -0.43 4.73 7.53
CA THR A 83 0.63 5.58 8.11
C THR A 83 0.14 6.26 9.39
N LEU A 84 -1.04 6.89 9.36
CA LEU A 84 -1.63 7.54 10.54
C LEU A 84 -1.88 6.54 11.67
N LEU A 85 -2.38 5.35 11.35
CA LEU A 85 -2.56 4.28 12.34
C LEU A 85 -1.22 3.87 12.97
N LEU A 86 -0.18 3.67 12.16
CA LEU A 86 1.14 3.30 12.67
C LEU A 86 1.76 4.41 13.51
N MET A 87 1.55 5.68 13.16
CA MET A 87 1.98 6.82 13.97
C MET A 87 1.31 6.80 15.36
N ALA A 88 0.00 6.53 15.40
CA ALA A 88 -0.74 6.41 16.65
C ALA A 88 -0.28 5.20 17.48
N VAL A 89 -0.09 4.04 16.86
CA VAL A 89 0.44 2.83 17.53
C VAL A 89 1.81 3.11 18.13
N LYS A 90 2.72 3.69 17.35
CA LYS A 90 4.08 3.94 17.79
C LYS A 90 4.12 4.95 18.94
N THR A 91 3.34 6.02 18.85
CA THR A 91 3.17 6.98 19.96
C THR A 91 2.63 6.31 21.21
N GLY A 92 1.65 5.40 21.08
CA GLY A 92 1.11 4.65 22.22
C GLY A 92 2.10 3.66 22.85
N LEU A 93 3.07 3.16 22.07
CA LEU A 93 4.16 2.32 22.56
C LEU A 93 5.28 3.15 23.22
N HIS A 94 5.40 4.43 22.86
CA HIS A 94 6.44 5.33 23.35
C HIS A 94 6.03 5.96 24.69
N GLY A 95 6.53 5.40 25.80
CA GLY A 95 6.08 5.74 27.16
C GLY A 95 6.53 7.10 27.72
N HIS A 96 7.09 8.00 26.92
CA HIS A 96 7.67 9.26 27.40
C HIS A 96 7.29 10.50 26.57
N GLY A 97 6.25 10.41 25.75
CA GLY A 97 5.67 11.56 25.06
C GLY A 97 5.25 11.24 23.64
N PRO A 98 4.75 12.25 22.89
CA PRO A 98 4.46 12.10 21.48
C PRO A 98 5.73 11.77 20.71
N GLU A 99 5.71 10.64 19.99
CA GLU A 99 6.80 10.23 19.10
C GLU A 99 6.84 11.12 17.84
N PHE A 100 5.66 11.53 17.34
CA PHE A 100 5.54 12.39 16.17
C PHE A 100 4.99 13.76 16.55
N SER A 101 5.46 14.78 15.85
CA SER A 101 4.98 16.15 16.00
C SER A 101 3.59 16.34 15.37
N PRO A 102 2.80 17.32 15.84
CA PRO A 102 1.53 17.69 15.20
C PRO A 102 1.69 18.06 13.72
N ALA A 103 2.81 18.69 13.35
CA ALA A 103 3.11 19.07 11.98
C ALA A 103 3.28 17.86 11.05
N GLU A 104 3.85 16.75 11.54
CA GLU A 104 3.97 15.51 10.76
C GLU A 104 2.60 14.85 10.54
N LEU A 105 1.73 14.85 11.56
CA LEU A 105 0.36 14.34 11.40
C LEU A 105 -0.40 15.17 10.37
N GLU A 106 -0.36 16.50 10.49
CA GLU A 106 -0.99 17.42 9.55
C GLU A 106 -0.46 17.22 8.13
N TRP A 107 0.86 17.06 7.98
CA TRP A 107 1.47 16.77 6.69
C TRP A 107 0.89 15.50 6.06
N VAL A 108 0.82 14.38 6.79
CA VAL A 108 0.26 13.12 6.26
C VAL A 108 -1.21 13.30 5.85
N ILE A 109 -2.01 13.99 6.66
CA ILE A 109 -3.43 14.26 6.36
C ILE A 109 -3.55 15.05 5.04
N ASN A 110 -2.73 16.09 4.89
CA ASN A 110 -2.70 16.92 3.68
C ASN A 110 -2.18 16.16 2.44
N GLN A 111 -1.41 15.08 2.64
CA GLN A 111 -0.95 14.22 1.55
C GLN A 111 -2.00 13.20 1.07
N ILE A 112 -3.05 12.89 1.86
CA ILE A 112 -4.05 11.88 1.49
C ILE A 112 -4.62 12.11 0.08
N PRO A 113 -5.14 13.30 -0.28
CA PRO A 113 -5.72 13.52 -1.60
C PRO A 113 -4.71 13.29 -2.72
N LEU A 114 -3.47 13.77 -2.53
CA LEU A 114 -2.40 13.62 -3.51
C LEU A 114 -2.02 12.15 -3.69
N TRP A 115 -1.76 11.42 -2.61
CA TRP A 115 -1.34 10.01 -2.69
C TRP A 115 -2.44 9.13 -3.27
N THR A 116 -3.70 9.38 -2.91
CA THR A 116 -4.86 8.70 -3.50
C THR A 116 -4.98 8.99 -5.00
N ALA A 117 -4.84 10.24 -5.43
CA ALA A 117 -4.91 10.62 -6.84
C ALA A 117 -3.74 10.03 -7.64
N VAL A 118 -2.51 10.11 -7.13
CA VAL A 118 -1.33 9.50 -7.75
C VAL A 118 -1.50 7.99 -7.86
N GLY A 119 -1.96 7.33 -6.80
CA GLY A 119 -2.25 5.90 -6.81
C GLY A 119 -3.27 5.53 -7.89
N LEU A 120 -4.38 6.26 -7.99
CA LEU A 120 -5.40 6.07 -9.03
C LEU A 120 -4.80 6.22 -10.44
N LEU A 121 -4.02 7.28 -10.68
CA LEU A 121 -3.39 7.54 -11.98
C LEU A 121 -2.38 6.45 -12.37
N ILE A 122 -1.56 5.99 -11.42
CA ILE A 122 -0.64 4.87 -11.64
C ILE A 122 -1.43 3.60 -11.97
N GLY A 123 -2.50 3.32 -11.21
CA GLY A 123 -3.39 2.20 -11.45
C GLY A 123 -3.99 2.23 -12.86
N LEU A 124 -4.53 3.38 -13.28
CA LEU A 124 -5.02 3.59 -14.64
C LEU A 124 -3.93 3.39 -15.69
N GLY A 125 -2.73 3.93 -15.47
CA GLY A 125 -1.58 3.75 -16.36
C GLY A 125 -1.23 2.27 -16.58
N ILE A 126 -1.12 1.50 -15.49
CA ILE A 126 -0.90 0.04 -15.53
C ILE A 126 -2.05 -0.65 -16.29
N GLY A 127 -3.29 -0.23 -16.00
CA GLY A 127 -4.50 -0.73 -16.66
C GLY A 127 -4.46 -0.54 -18.18
N MET A 128 -4.10 0.65 -18.65
CA MET A 128 -4.00 0.99 -20.07
C MET A 128 -2.87 0.22 -20.76
N ILE A 129 -1.69 0.14 -20.15
CA ILE A 129 -0.56 -0.64 -20.68
C ILE A 129 -0.95 -2.11 -20.82
N GLY A 130 -1.66 -2.66 -19.84
CA GLY A 130 -2.22 -4.00 -19.96
C GLY A 130 -3.23 -4.08 -21.10
N ALA A 131 -4.29 -3.25 -21.09
CA ALA A 131 -5.34 -3.31 -22.09
C ALA A 131 -4.85 -3.16 -23.55
N GLY A 132 -3.75 -2.42 -23.77
CA GLY A 132 -3.14 -2.20 -25.08
C GLY A 132 -2.25 -3.34 -25.60
N LYS A 133 -1.81 -4.27 -24.75
CA LYS A 133 -0.98 -5.44 -25.14
C LYS A 133 -1.82 -6.63 -25.67
N LYS A 134 -2.95 -6.36 -26.33
CA LYS A 134 -3.78 -7.40 -26.94
C LYS A 134 -3.10 -8.02 -28.15
#